data_AF-A0A5N9CV98-F1
#
_entry.id   AF-A0A5N9CV98-F1
#
_cell.length_a   1.000
_cell.length_b   1.000
_cell.length_c   1.000
_cell.angle_alpha   90.00
_cell.angle_beta   90.00
_cell.angle_gamma   90.00
#
_symmetry.space_group_name_H-M   'P 1'
#
loop_
_entity.id
_entity.type
_entity.pdbx_description
1 polymer ?
#
loop_
_entity_poly.entity_id
_entity_poly.type
_entity_poly.pdbx_seq_one_letter_code
_entity_poly.pdbx_strand_id
1 'polypeptide(L)'
;MADTDLAAEVNHSGGSYPVVAGWGTIGTMGDRLMDLGLTNTAYIITDANVMNLYGRNVQRALQKRGIPAHCFIIPAGETSKSFELAQGIYSWLAGLKAERGHTIISVGGGVAGDLGGFVAATYLRGMPFVQVPTSLAAMVDASI
;
A
#
# COMPACT_ATOMS: atom_id res chain seq x y z
N MET A 1 13.01 18.96 11.37
CA MET A 1 14.25 18.21 11.03
C MET A 1 14.06 17.70 9.62
N ALA A 2 15.09 17.71 8.77
CA ALA A 2 14.99 17.06 7.46
C ALA A 2 14.74 15.57 7.66
N ASP A 3 13.77 15.00 6.94
CA ASP A 3 13.48 13.56 6.96
C ASP A 3 14.69 12.81 6.39
N THR A 4 15.42 12.09 7.24
CA THR A 4 16.67 11.41 6.86
C THR A 4 16.44 10.23 5.92
N ASP A 5 15.22 9.70 5.86
CA ASP A 5 14.88 8.56 4.99
C ASP A 5 14.25 9.02 3.67
N LEU A 6 14.03 10.32 3.45
CA LEU A 6 13.51 10.84 2.19
C LEU A 6 14.57 10.64 1.09
N ALA A 7 14.31 9.72 0.18
CA ALA A 7 15.22 9.36 -0.90
C ALA A 7 15.00 10.23 -2.14
N ALA A 8 13.73 10.55 -2.45
CA ALA A 8 13.36 11.42 -3.56
C ALA A 8 11.97 12.03 -3.34
N GLU A 9 11.70 13.13 -4.04
CA GLU A 9 10.35 13.65 -4.23
C GLU A 9 10.04 13.59 -5.73
N VAL A 10 9.05 12.76 -6.10
CA VAL A 10 8.65 12.60 -7.48
C VAL A 10 7.59 13.64 -7.79
N ASN A 11 7.81 14.42 -8.85
CA ASN A 11 6.89 15.44 -9.32
C ASN A 11 6.34 15.03 -10.69
N HIS A 12 5.03 15.01 -10.84
CA HIS A 12 4.35 14.71 -12.10
C HIS A 12 3.17 15.66 -12.32
N SER A 13 2.53 15.60 -13.49
CA SER A 13 1.44 16.52 -13.84
C SER A 13 0.22 16.43 -12.91
N GLY A 14 0.05 15.33 -12.18
CA GLY A 14 -1.05 15.09 -11.25
C GLY A 14 -0.74 15.40 -9.79
N GLY A 15 0.50 15.78 -9.46
CA GLY A 15 0.92 16.08 -8.09
C GLY A 15 2.36 15.66 -7.80
N SER A 16 2.67 15.53 -6.51
CA SER A 16 3.95 15.02 -6.03
C SER A 16 3.76 13.98 -4.93
N TYR A 17 4.74 13.09 -4.80
CA TYR A 17 4.78 12.12 -3.72
C TYR A 17 6.22 11.85 -3.25
N PRO A 18 6.43 11.58 -1.95
CA PRO A 18 7.74 11.23 -1.44
C PRO A 18 8.05 9.75 -1.67
N VAL A 19 9.31 9.47 -1.99
CA VAL A 19 9.89 8.12 -1.96
C VAL A 19 10.78 8.04 -0.73
N VAL A 20 10.47 7.11 0.17
CA VAL A 20 11.18 6.93 1.43
C VAL A 20 11.97 5.62 1.38
N ALA A 21 13.28 5.69 1.58
CA ALA A 21 14.16 4.54 1.64
C ALA A 21 15.13 4.67 2.82
N GLY A 22 15.05 3.70 3.73
CA GLY A 22 15.83 3.71 4.96
C GLY A 22 15.64 2.41 5.74
N TRP A 23 16.44 2.25 6.79
CA TRP A 23 16.35 1.06 7.65
C TRP A 23 15.20 1.20 8.65
N GLY A 24 14.37 0.17 8.75
CA GLY A 24 13.29 0.13 9.76
C GLY A 24 12.10 1.06 9.47
N THR A 25 11.96 1.59 8.25
CA THR A 25 10.92 2.56 7.86
C THR A 25 9.50 2.06 8.04
N ILE A 26 9.25 0.74 7.97
CA ILE A 26 7.93 0.15 8.29
C ILE A 26 7.49 0.52 9.71
N GLY A 27 8.43 0.61 10.66
CA GLY A 27 8.13 0.94 12.05
C GLY A 27 7.57 2.36 12.23
N THR A 28 7.95 3.29 11.36
CA THR A 28 7.52 4.71 11.38
C THR A 28 6.41 4.99 10.38
N MET A 29 5.93 3.98 9.66
CA MET A 29 4.92 4.15 8.60
C MET A 29 3.62 4.76 9.11
N GLY A 30 3.17 4.41 10.32
CA GLY A 30 1.99 5.01 10.93
C GLY A 30 2.14 6.52 11.14
N ASP A 31 3.31 6.98 11.60
CA ASP A 31 3.58 8.41 11.79
C ASP A 31 3.57 9.15 10.45
N ARG A 32 4.24 8.56 9.45
CA ARG A 32 4.31 9.11 8.09
C ARG A 32 2.93 9.25 7.43
N LEU A 33 2.06 8.25 7.60
CA LEU A 33 0.68 8.34 7.08
C LEU A 33 -0.13 9.43 7.79
N MET A 34 0.04 9.58 9.11
CA MET A 34 -0.60 10.66 9.86
C MET A 34 -0.14 12.04 9.37
N ASP A 35 1.16 12.22 9.12
CA ASP A 35 1.72 13.47 8.61
C ASP A 35 1.22 13.81 7.20
N LEU A 36 0.90 12.80 6.39
CA LEU A 36 0.27 12.94 5.08
C LEU A 36 -1.26 13.12 5.15
N GLY A 37 -1.86 13.13 6.35
CA GLY A 37 -3.30 13.20 6.54
C GLY A 37 -4.07 11.93 6.19
N LEU A 38 -3.38 10.81 5.99
CA LEU A 38 -3.96 9.48 5.71
C LEU A 38 -4.32 8.78 7.02
N THR A 39 -5.32 9.32 7.72
CA THR A 39 -5.72 8.87 9.07
C THR A 39 -6.92 7.90 9.06
N ASN A 40 -7.56 7.73 7.91
CA ASN A 40 -8.72 6.86 7.75
C ASN A 40 -8.32 5.38 7.64
N THR A 41 -9.31 4.49 7.55
CA THR A 41 -9.09 3.05 7.42
C THR A 41 -8.15 2.71 6.26
N ALA A 42 -7.20 1.81 6.50
CA ALA A 42 -6.26 1.27 5.53
C ALA A 42 -6.62 -0.17 5.13
N TYR A 43 -6.53 -0.46 3.84
CA TYR A 43 -6.73 -1.78 3.25
C TYR A 43 -5.43 -2.25 2.61
N ILE A 44 -4.77 -3.19 3.28
CA ILE A 44 -3.49 -3.74 2.88
C ILE A 44 -3.70 -4.92 1.94
N ILE A 45 -3.16 -4.85 0.73
CA ILE A 45 -3.13 -5.94 -0.25
C ILE A 45 -1.70 -6.48 -0.27
N THR A 46 -1.53 -7.77 -0.02
CA THR A 46 -0.20 -8.41 0.10
C THR A 46 -0.26 -9.87 -0.30
N ASP A 47 0.85 -10.43 -0.76
CA ASP A 47 0.90 -11.86 -1.10
C ASP A 47 1.20 -12.75 0.11
N ALA A 48 0.89 -14.04 -0.02
CA ALA A 48 1.03 -15.03 1.04
C ALA A 48 2.47 -15.17 1.58
N ASN A 49 3.50 -14.95 0.76
CA ASN A 49 4.91 -15.04 1.20
C ASN A 49 5.31 -13.79 1.98
N VAL A 50 4.76 -12.63 1.63
CA VAL A 50 5.10 -11.32 2.21
C VAL A 50 4.30 -11.02 3.48
N MET A 51 3.08 -11.55 3.61
CA MET A 51 2.17 -11.21 4.71
C MET A 51 2.80 -11.38 6.10
N ASN A 52 3.46 -12.51 6.34
CA ASN A 52 4.07 -12.80 7.64
C ASN A 52 5.37 -12.01 7.89
N LEU A 53 6.08 -11.63 6.84
CA LEU A 53 7.37 -10.93 6.92
C LEU A 53 7.18 -9.41 7.10
N TYR A 54 6.31 -8.82 6.28
CA TYR A 54 6.16 -7.37 6.19
C TYR A 54 4.72 -6.91 6.38
N GLY A 55 3.73 -7.63 5.81
CA GLY A 55 2.31 -7.23 5.87
C GLY A 55 1.79 -7.02 7.30
N ARG A 56 2.10 -7.95 8.22
CA ARG A 56 1.74 -7.81 9.65
C ARG A 56 2.46 -6.67 10.36
N ASN A 57 3.70 -6.37 9.98
CA ASN A 57 4.46 -5.29 10.59
C ASN A 57 3.90 -3.93 10.17
N VAL A 58 3.53 -3.79 8.88
CA VAL A 58 2.78 -2.63 8.37
C VAL A 58 1.46 -2.49 9.12
N GLN A 59 0.64 -3.54 9.17
CA GLN A 59 -0.65 -3.50 9.88
C GLN A 59 -0.51 -3.03 11.33
N ARG A 60 0.47 -3.57 12.07
CA ARG A 60 0.74 -3.19 13.46
C ARG A 60 1.24 -1.74 13.58
N ALA A 61 2.08 -1.28 12.68
CA ALA A 61 2.58 0.10 12.70
C ALA A 61 1.44 1.11 12.53
N LEU A 62 0.48 0.83 11.65
CA LEU A 62 -0.71 1.66 11.46
C LEU A 62 -1.63 1.63 12.69
N GLN A 63 -1.93 0.44 13.20
CA GLN A 63 -2.80 0.27 14.37
C GLN A 63 -2.24 0.95 15.63
N LYS A 64 -0.92 0.97 15.82
CA LYS A 64 -0.28 1.70 16.92
C LYS A 64 -0.57 3.20 16.91
N ARG A 65 -0.86 3.77 15.73
CA ARG A 65 -1.23 5.17 15.55
C ARG A 65 -2.74 5.38 15.47
N GLY A 66 -3.53 4.35 15.75
CA GLY A 66 -5.00 4.42 15.74
C GLY A 66 -5.63 4.31 14.35
N ILE A 67 -4.85 4.00 13.31
CA ILE A 67 -5.35 3.79 11.95
C ILE A 67 -5.89 2.35 11.84
N PRO A 68 -7.21 2.15 11.63
CA PRO A 68 -7.75 0.82 11.41
C PRO A 68 -7.15 0.20 10.15
N ALA A 69 -6.68 -1.05 10.23
CA ALA A 69 -6.00 -1.69 9.10
C ALA A 69 -6.49 -3.14 8.90
N HIS A 70 -6.96 -3.43 7.69
CA HIS A 70 -7.41 -4.76 7.26
C HIS A 70 -6.49 -5.31 6.17
N CYS A 71 -6.28 -6.63 6.14
CA CYS A 71 -5.40 -7.27 5.16
C CYS A 71 -6.19 -8.21 4.25
N PHE A 72 -5.91 -8.14 2.96
CA PHE A 72 -6.32 -9.11 1.95
C PHE A 72 -5.08 -9.81 1.40
N ILE A 73 -5.06 -11.14 1.51
CA ILE A 73 -3.92 -11.96 1.12
C ILE A 73 -4.19 -12.53 -0.27
N ILE A 74 -3.33 -12.23 -1.23
CA ILE A 74 -3.37 -12.81 -2.57
C ILE A 74 -2.45 -14.05 -2.65
N PRO A 75 -2.75 -15.02 -3.52
CA PRO A 75 -1.81 -16.11 -3.79
C PRO A 75 -0.50 -15.55 -4.34
N ALA A 76 0.63 -16.20 -4.03
CA ALA A 76 1.91 -15.81 -4.59
C ALA A 76 2.02 -16.24 -6.06
N GLY A 77 2.65 -15.40 -6.90
CA GLY A 77 2.95 -15.70 -8.30
C GLY A 77 2.23 -14.77 -9.29
N GLU A 78 2.72 -14.76 -10.53
CA GLU A 78 2.24 -13.87 -11.61
C GLU A 78 0.79 -14.17 -12.02
N THR A 79 0.33 -15.41 -11.87
CA THR A 79 -1.06 -15.80 -12.17
C THR A 79 -2.09 -15.08 -11.30
N SER A 80 -1.66 -14.48 -10.19
CA SER A 80 -2.50 -13.63 -9.33
C SER A 80 -2.76 -12.25 -9.93
N LYS A 81 -2.05 -11.86 -11.00
CA LYS A 81 -2.29 -10.63 -11.76
C LYS A 81 -3.46 -10.83 -12.73
N SER A 82 -4.64 -11.03 -12.17
CA SER A 82 -5.85 -11.36 -12.92
C SER A 82 -7.02 -10.45 -12.53
N PHE A 83 -7.97 -10.28 -13.46
CA PHE A 83 -9.15 -9.45 -13.21
C PHE A 83 -10.08 -10.09 -12.18
N GLU A 84 -10.11 -11.41 -12.12
CA GLU A 84 -10.85 -12.19 -11.13
C GLU A 84 -10.37 -11.86 -9.71
N LEU A 85 -9.06 -11.72 -9.52
CA LEU A 85 -8.51 -11.31 -8.23
C LEU A 85 -8.88 -9.86 -7.87
N ALA A 86 -8.84 -8.94 -8.84
CA ALA A 86 -9.29 -7.57 -8.64
C ALA A 86 -10.78 -7.52 -8.23
N GLN A 87 -11.64 -8.33 -8.84
CA GLN A 87 -13.05 -8.47 -8.45
C GLN A 87 -13.21 -9.03 -7.03
N GLY A 88 -12.36 -9.98 -6.64
CA GLY A 88 -12.31 -10.49 -5.27
C GLY A 88 -11.99 -9.39 -4.26
N ILE A 89 -11.01 -8.54 -4.58
CA ILE A 89 -10.65 -7.38 -3.76
C ILE A 89 -11.80 -6.37 -3.69
N TYR A 90 -12.51 -6.09 -4.79
CA TYR A 90 -13.68 -5.20 -4.76
C TYR A 90 -14.79 -5.74 -3.86
N SER A 91 -15.05 -7.04 -3.92
CA SER A 91 -16.05 -7.70 -3.09
C SER A 91 -15.69 -7.59 -1.61
N TRP A 92 -14.41 -7.77 -1.29
CA TRP A 92 -13.87 -7.59 0.06
C TRP A 92 -13.99 -6.14 0.56
N LEU A 93 -13.57 -5.16 -0.26
CA LEU A 93 -13.68 -3.74 0.06
C LEU A 93 -15.15 -3.33 0.28
N ALA A 94 -16.07 -3.81 -0.57
CA ALA A 94 -17.49 -3.56 -0.42
C ALA A 94 -18.06 -4.18 0.88
N GLY A 95 -17.64 -5.40 1.21
CA GLY A 95 -18.03 -6.07 2.46
C GLY A 95 -17.55 -5.32 3.72
N LEU A 96 -16.39 -4.66 3.63
CA LEU A 96 -15.86 -3.80 4.70
C LEU A 96 -16.34 -2.35 4.63
N LYS A 97 -17.26 -2.03 3.71
CA LYS A 97 -17.79 -0.67 3.48
C LYS A 97 -16.68 0.36 3.28
N ALA A 98 -15.72 0.04 2.41
CA ALA A 98 -14.65 0.97 2.06
C ALA A 98 -15.22 2.27 1.46
N GLU A 99 -14.67 3.40 1.90
CA GLU A 99 -15.05 4.73 1.43
C GLU A 99 -13.91 5.39 0.67
N ARG A 100 -14.23 6.40 -0.13
CA ARG A 100 -13.26 7.05 -1.04
C ARG A 100 -12.07 7.68 -0.31
N GLY A 101 -12.26 8.10 0.94
CA GLY A 101 -11.20 8.68 1.78
C GLY A 101 -10.31 7.65 2.48
N HIS A 102 -10.59 6.35 2.36
CA HIS A 102 -9.77 5.27 2.90
C HIS A 102 -8.54 5.03 2.02
N THR A 103 -7.53 4.35 2.55
CA THR A 103 -6.25 4.15 1.83
C THR A 103 -6.07 2.71 1.41
N ILE A 104 -5.68 2.47 0.15
CA ILE A 104 -5.18 1.19 -0.33
C ILE A 104 -3.66 1.16 -0.13
N ILE A 105 -3.13 0.08 0.43
CA ILE A 105 -1.70 -0.10 0.65
C ILE A 105 -1.26 -1.42 0.02
N SER A 106 -0.37 -1.39 -0.96
CA SER A 106 0.23 -2.61 -1.51
C SER A 106 1.53 -2.93 -0.79
N VAL A 107 1.63 -4.11 -0.17
CA VAL A 107 2.85 -4.60 0.47
C VAL A 107 3.32 -5.86 -0.25
N GLY A 108 4.39 -5.76 -1.02
CA GLY A 108 4.90 -6.90 -1.79
C GLY A 108 5.79 -6.49 -2.96
N GLY A 109 6.02 -7.44 -3.88
CA GLY A 109 6.69 -7.16 -5.16
C GLY A 109 5.75 -6.50 -6.18
N GLY A 110 6.19 -6.47 -7.45
CA GLY A 110 5.45 -5.83 -8.55
C GLY A 110 4.02 -6.34 -8.73
N VAL A 111 3.78 -7.64 -8.53
CA VAL A 111 2.41 -8.22 -8.65
C VAL A 111 1.43 -7.58 -7.67
N ALA A 112 1.82 -7.44 -6.39
CA ALA A 112 0.96 -6.81 -5.38
C ALA A 112 0.82 -5.30 -5.63
N GLY A 113 1.90 -4.65 -6.10
CA GLY A 113 1.91 -3.24 -6.49
C GLY A 113 0.95 -2.94 -7.63
N ASP A 114 1.04 -3.68 -8.73
CA ASP A 114 0.21 -3.50 -9.92
C ASP A 114 -1.27 -3.75 -9.62
N LEU A 115 -1.57 -4.87 -8.95
CA LEU A 115 -2.95 -5.21 -8.60
C LEU A 115 -3.54 -4.20 -7.61
N GLY A 116 -2.78 -3.82 -6.58
CA GLY A 116 -3.18 -2.83 -5.60
C GLY A 116 -3.39 -1.45 -6.22
N GLY A 117 -2.49 -1.02 -7.10
CA GLY A 117 -2.57 0.25 -7.82
C GLY A 117 -3.75 0.29 -8.78
N PHE A 118 -3.99 -0.79 -9.53
CA PHE A 118 -5.16 -0.92 -10.40
C PHE A 118 -6.47 -0.82 -9.60
N VAL A 119 -6.57 -1.55 -8.49
CA VAL A 119 -7.74 -1.49 -7.58
C VAL A 119 -7.92 -0.08 -7.03
N ALA A 120 -6.85 0.56 -6.55
CA ALA A 120 -6.92 1.91 -5.99
C ALA A 120 -7.35 2.95 -7.03
N ALA A 121 -6.91 2.81 -8.28
CA ALA A 121 -7.27 3.74 -9.36
C ALA A 121 -8.73 3.61 -9.81
N THR A 122 -9.31 2.42 -9.70
CA THR A 122 -10.62 2.10 -10.32
C THR A 122 -11.75 1.97 -9.31
N TYR A 123 -11.49 1.48 -8.10
CA TYR A 123 -12.49 1.38 -7.04
C TYR A 123 -12.90 2.78 -6.56
N LEU A 124 -14.20 3.01 -6.45
CA LEU A 124 -14.80 4.33 -6.13
C LEU A 124 -14.25 5.50 -6.99
N ARG A 125 -13.78 5.20 -8.20
CA ARG A 125 -13.15 6.16 -9.14
C ARG A 125 -11.90 6.84 -8.57
N GLY A 126 -11.12 6.09 -7.78
CA GLY A 126 -9.85 6.55 -7.24
C GLY A 126 -9.87 6.71 -5.73
N MET A 127 -8.91 6.05 -5.08
CA MET A 127 -8.62 6.12 -3.65
C MET A 127 -7.13 6.44 -3.43
N PRO A 128 -6.78 7.06 -2.28
CA PRO A 128 -5.40 7.18 -1.83
C PRO A 128 -4.67 5.83 -1.90
N PHE A 129 -3.44 5.83 -2.43
CA PHE A 129 -2.64 4.64 -2.64
C PHE A 129 -1.23 4.81 -2.09
N VAL A 130 -0.73 3.80 -1.39
CA VAL A 130 0.64 3.74 -0.86
C VAL A 130 1.30 2.43 -1.27
N GLN A 131 2.49 2.52 -1.85
CA GLN A 131 3.31 1.34 -2.16
C GLN A 131 4.34 1.07 -1.08
N VAL A 132 4.47 -0.19 -0.69
CA VAL A 132 5.53 -0.73 0.17
C VAL A 132 6.22 -1.86 -0.59
N PRO A 133 7.10 -1.53 -1.56
CA PRO A 133 7.75 -2.53 -2.40
C PRO A 133 8.74 -3.36 -1.57
N THR A 134 8.69 -4.69 -1.72
CA THR A 134 9.53 -5.63 -0.94
C THR A 134 10.52 -6.41 -1.79
N SER A 135 10.54 -6.20 -3.11
CA SER A 135 11.56 -6.74 -4.02
C SER A 135 12.37 -5.61 -4.64
N LEU A 136 13.66 -5.84 -4.88
CA LEU A 136 14.53 -4.83 -5.49
C LEU A 136 14.00 -4.36 -6.85
N ALA A 137 13.50 -5.29 -7.67
CA ALA A 137 12.88 -4.96 -8.95
C ALA A 137 11.68 -3.99 -8.77
N ALA A 138 10.79 -4.25 -7.82
CA ALA A 138 9.67 -3.33 -7.55
C ALA A 138 10.15 -1.98 -6.98
N MET A 139 11.20 -1.97 -6.17
CA MET A 139 11.77 -0.75 -5.61
C MET A 139 12.36 0.19 -6.66
N VAL A 140 12.86 -0.33 -7.78
CA VAL A 140 13.52 0.47 -8.83
C VAL A 140 12.64 0.72 -10.06
N ASP A 141 11.66 -0.14 -10.32
CA ASP A 141 10.86 -0.12 -11.55
C ASP A 141 9.40 0.29 -11.31
N ALA A 142 8.83 -0.03 -10.13
CA ALA A 142 7.42 0.22 -9.82
C ALA A 142 7.18 1.45 -8.91
N SER A 143 8.25 2.09 -8.44
CA SER A 143 8.22 3.19 -7.47
C SER A 143 8.19 4.59 -8.09
N ILE A 144 8.26 4.69 -9.43
CA ILE A 144 8.30 5.95 -10.20
C ILE A 144 7.09 6.04 -11.12
#